data_AF-A0A252A2S6-F1
#
_entry.id   AF-A0A252A2S6-F1
#
_cell.length_a   1.000
_cell.length_b   1.000
_cell.length_c   1.000
_cell.angle_alpha   90.00
_cell.angle_beta   90.00
_cell.angle_gamma   90.00
#
_symmetry.space_group_name_H-M   'P 1'
#
loop_
_entity.id
_entity.type
_entity.pdbx_description
1 polymer ?
#
loop_
_entity_poly.entity_id
_entity_poly.type
_entity_poly.pdbx_seq_one_letter_code
_entity_poly.pdbx_strand_id
1 'polypeptide(L)'
;MGEICTLRKEDVHGIPSFLIRPHTKTDWAPKTEAGTRIVPVHSKLIEAGVLALKDTTDDPYLIPGLETSKQGVRGAALGRAFSLLKTRVGLPAEITFHSFRHTVSTQLRNANANIREVWIDRLLGHEASHKSQGTTTYLTSISTTNLRQTVEAISYPTENFRGVNFKN
;
A
#
# COMPACT_ATOMS: atom_id res chain seq x y z
N MET A 1 3.70 -6.58 0.90
CA MET A 1 4.08 -7.16 -0.41
C MET A 1 2.95 -7.98 -1.00
N GLY A 2 2.43 -9.00 -0.31
CA GLY A 2 1.35 -9.85 -0.83
C GLY A 2 0.17 -9.09 -1.41
N GLU A 3 -0.36 -8.09 -0.69
CA GLU A 3 -1.49 -7.26 -1.15
C GLU A 3 -1.22 -6.56 -2.50
N ILE A 4 -0.02 -5.99 -2.68
CA ILE A 4 0.35 -5.28 -3.91
C ILE A 4 0.42 -6.24 -5.10
N CYS A 5 0.97 -7.44 -4.87
CA CYS A 5 1.11 -8.47 -5.90
C CYS A 5 -0.23 -9.09 -6.30
N THR A 6 -1.33 -8.83 -5.59
CA THR A 6 -2.63 -9.43 -5.88
C THR A 6 -3.69 -8.41 -6.31
N LEU A 7 -3.36 -7.12 -6.28
CA LEU A 7 -4.21 -6.06 -6.81
C LEU A 7 -4.59 -6.33 -8.26
N ARG A 8 -5.86 -6.11 -8.57
CA ARG A 8 -6.41 -6.22 -9.91
C ARG A 8 -6.68 -4.85 -10.51
N LYS A 9 -6.83 -4.82 -11.83
CA LYS A 9 -7.25 -3.60 -12.54
C LYS A 9 -8.60 -3.09 -12.04
N GLU A 10 -9.51 -4.02 -11.76
CA GLU A 10 -10.82 -3.76 -11.18
C GLU A 10 -10.77 -3.32 -9.72
N ASP A 11 -9.61 -3.12 -9.11
CA ASP A 11 -9.51 -2.55 -7.76
C ASP A 11 -9.12 -1.07 -7.79
N VAL A 12 -8.91 -0.50 -8.98
CA VAL A 12 -8.64 0.92 -9.19
C VAL A 12 -9.93 1.66 -9.50
N HIS A 13 -10.45 2.44 -8.55
CA HIS A 13 -11.77 3.07 -8.66
C HIS A 13 -11.85 4.46 -8.02
N GLY A 14 -12.91 5.21 -8.38
CA GLY A 14 -13.31 6.47 -7.72
C GLY A 14 -12.29 7.61 -7.84
N ILE A 15 -12.18 8.44 -6.79
CA ILE A 15 -10.94 9.21 -6.53
C ILE A 15 -9.81 8.17 -6.55
N PRO A 16 -8.74 8.32 -7.36
CA PRO A 16 -7.77 7.26 -7.57
C PRO A 16 -7.38 6.57 -6.27
N SER A 17 -7.84 5.32 -6.13
CA SER A 17 -7.69 4.50 -4.91
C SER A 17 -7.56 3.03 -5.27
N PHE A 18 -6.84 2.28 -4.44
CA PHE A 18 -6.79 0.83 -4.47
C PHE A 18 -7.81 0.25 -3.48
N LEU A 19 -8.69 -0.62 -3.95
CA LEU A 19 -9.61 -1.40 -3.14
C LEU A 19 -8.98 -2.76 -2.81
N ILE A 20 -8.47 -2.91 -1.59
CA ILE A 20 -7.96 -4.19 -1.10
C ILE A 20 -9.16 -5.00 -0.61
N ARG A 21 -9.44 -6.14 -1.25
CA ARG A 21 -10.62 -6.98 -0.96
C ARG A 21 -10.39 -8.44 -1.34
N PRO A 22 -11.23 -9.37 -0.87
CA PRO A 22 -11.20 -10.74 -1.35
C PRO A 22 -11.43 -10.86 -2.85
N HIS A 23 -10.72 -11.81 -3.47
CA HIS A 23 -10.81 -12.19 -4.86
C HIS A 23 -11.19 -13.67 -4.96
N THR A 24 -12.49 -13.95 -5.00
CA THR A 24 -13.06 -15.30 -4.97
C THR A 24 -12.57 -16.20 -6.11
N LYS A 25 -12.32 -15.64 -7.30
CA LYS A 25 -11.79 -16.40 -8.46
C LYS A 25 -10.41 -17.02 -8.21
N THR A 26 -9.63 -16.47 -7.28
CA THR A 26 -8.26 -16.94 -6.97
C THR A 26 -8.13 -17.38 -5.52
N ASP A 27 -9.26 -17.50 -4.80
CA ASP A 27 -9.33 -17.80 -3.36
C ASP A 27 -8.39 -16.93 -2.50
N TRP A 28 -8.16 -15.68 -2.94
CA TRP A 28 -7.30 -14.77 -2.23
C TRP A 28 -8.12 -13.86 -1.34
N ALA A 29 -7.72 -13.69 -0.08
CA ALA A 29 -8.32 -12.73 0.82
C ALA A 29 -7.27 -12.08 1.73
N PRO A 30 -7.49 -10.83 2.18
CA PRO A 30 -6.74 -10.28 3.29
C PRO A 30 -6.88 -11.18 4.53
N LYS A 31 -5.81 -11.29 5.32
CA LYS A 31 -5.76 -12.19 6.49
C LYS A 31 -6.73 -11.80 7.61
N THR A 32 -7.14 -10.53 7.65
CA THR A 32 -7.99 -9.96 8.69
C THR A 32 -9.05 -9.08 8.05
N GLU A 33 -10.13 -8.82 8.78
CA GLU A 33 -11.21 -7.93 8.34
C GLU A 33 -10.68 -6.51 8.04
N ALA A 34 -9.79 -5.99 8.89
CA ALA A 34 -9.15 -4.69 8.70
C ALA A 34 -8.31 -4.62 7.40
N GLY A 35 -7.90 -5.77 6.86
CA GLY A 35 -7.22 -5.86 5.57
C GLY A 35 -8.11 -5.44 4.40
N THR A 36 -9.43 -5.61 4.50
CA THR A 36 -10.39 -5.14 3.47
C THR A 36 -10.62 -3.65 3.62
N ARG A 37 -10.08 -2.85 2.70
CA ARG A 37 -10.01 -1.38 2.83
C ARG A 37 -9.80 -0.66 1.51
N ILE A 38 -10.10 0.63 1.52
CA ILE A 38 -9.76 1.56 0.44
C ILE A 38 -8.47 2.29 0.83
N VAL A 39 -7.50 2.33 -0.08
CA VAL A 39 -6.24 3.07 0.07
C VAL A 39 -6.14 4.08 -1.06
N PRO A 40 -6.34 5.38 -0.80
CA PRO A 40 -6.15 6.41 -1.82
C PRO A 40 -4.74 6.39 -2.40
N VAL A 41 -4.62 6.64 -3.70
CA VAL A 41 -3.32 6.72 -4.39
C VAL A 41 -2.75 8.11 -4.19
N HIS A 42 -1.54 8.16 -3.65
CA HIS A 42 -0.80 9.40 -3.47
C HIS A 42 -0.49 10.05 -4.83
N SER A 43 -0.60 11.38 -4.91
CA SER A 43 -0.20 12.20 -6.07
C SER A 43 1.12 11.78 -6.72
N LYS A 44 2.19 11.53 -5.94
CA LYS A 44 3.48 11.07 -6.45
C LYS A 44 3.45 9.72 -7.17
N LEU A 45 2.57 8.80 -6.74
CA LEU A 45 2.37 7.52 -7.44
C LEU A 45 1.55 7.71 -8.73
N ILE A 46 0.63 8.67 -8.73
CA ILE A 46 -0.12 9.05 -9.94
C ILE A 46 0.85 9.66 -10.97
N GLU A 47 1.70 10.61 -10.54
CA GLU A 47 2.76 11.22 -11.36
C GLU A 47 3.73 10.16 -11.92
N ALA A 48 4.07 9.14 -11.13
CA ALA A 48 4.90 8.02 -11.56
C ALA A 48 4.20 7.04 -12.53
N GLY A 49 2.93 7.29 -12.88
CA GLY A 49 2.20 6.50 -13.87
C GLY A 49 1.63 5.18 -13.34
N VAL A 50 1.53 4.97 -12.03
CA VAL A 50 1.02 3.71 -11.46
C VAL A 50 -0.38 3.36 -11.96
N LEU A 51 -1.23 4.38 -12.21
CA LEU A 51 -2.57 4.16 -12.75
C LEU A 51 -2.58 3.66 -14.19
N ALA A 52 -1.54 3.99 -14.98
CA ALA A 52 -1.42 3.57 -16.37
C ALA A 52 -1.08 2.08 -16.50
N LEU A 53 -0.57 1.44 -15.44
CA LEU A 53 -0.25 0.00 -15.44
C LEU A 53 -1.45 -0.87 -15.83
N LYS A 54 -2.67 -0.44 -15.51
CA LYS A 54 -3.90 -1.16 -15.87
C LYS A 54 -4.10 -1.28 -17.39
N ASP A 55 -3.49 -0.40 -18.17
CA ASP A 55 -3.63 -0.32 -19.63
C ASP A 55 -2.44 -0.97 -20.37
N THR A 56 -1.45 -1.49 -19.64
CA THR A 56 -0.18 -2.03 -20.21
C THR A 56 -0.20 -3.53 -20.53
N THR A 57 -1.30 -4.21 -20.24
CA THR A 57 -1.38 -5.68 -20.27
C THR A 57 -2.83 -6.13 -20.45
N ASP A 58 -3.08 -7.35 -20.87
CA ASP A 58 -4.40 -8.00 -20.81
C ASP A 58 -4.61 -8.81 -19.51
N ASP A 59 -3.55 -9.00 -18.73
CA ASP A 59 -3.57 -9.71 -17.44
C ASP A 59 -4.58 -9.05 -16.46
N PRO A 60 -5.39 -9.80 -15.69
CA PRO A 60 -6.33 -9.21 -14.72
C PRO A 60 -5.65 -8.45 -13.56
N TYR A 61 -4.39 -8.76 -13.26
CA TYR A 61 -3.60 -8.11 -12.21
C TYR A 61 -3.10 -6.73 -12.64
N LEU A 62 -3.02 -5.80 -11.68
CA LEU A 62 -2.48 -4.46 -11.91
C LEU A 62 -0.97 -4.49 -12.20
N ILE A 63 -0.24 -5.39 -11.52
CA ILE A 63 1.18 -5.65 -11.81
C ILE A 63 1.25 -6.95 -12.62
N PRO A 64 1.46 -6.88 -13.95
CA PRO A 64 1.54 -8.07 -14.80
C PRO A 64 2.84 -8.84 -14.61
N GLY A 65 2.88 -10.07 -15.14
CA GLY A 65 4.12 -10.84 -15.28
C GLY A 65 4.72 -11.37 -13.98
N LEU A 66 3.99 -11.29 -12.85
CA LEU A 66 4.45 -11.89 -11.61
C LEU A 66 4.07 -13.38 -11.56
N GLU A 67 5.09 -14.22 -11.46
CA GLU A 67 4.92 -15.66 -11.28
C GLU A 67 4.40 -16.00 -9.87
N THR A 68 3.69 -17.12 -9.79
CA THR A 68 3.28 -17.76 -8.54
C THR A 68 4.27 -18.85 -8.17
N SER A 69 4.82 -18.80 -6.95
CA SER A 69 5.75 -19.82 -6.47
C SER A 69 5.06 -21.18 -6.30
N LYS A 70 5.85 -22.25 -6.13
CA LYS A 70 5.34 -23.61 -5.83
C LYS A 70 4.46 -23.65 -4.57
N GLN A 71 4.64 -22.69 -3.66
CA GLN A 71 3.87 -22.52 -2.42
C GLN A 71 2.62 -21.64 -2.60
N GLY A 72 2.23 -21.31 -3.83
CA GLY A 72 1.04 -20.51 -4.13
C GLY A 72 1.22 -19.00 -3.93
N VAL A 73 2.45 -18.50 -3.76
CA VAL A 73 2.69 -17.07 -3.49
C VAL A 73 3.04 -16.32 -4.78
N ARG A 74 2.14 -15.45 -5.24
CA ARG A 74 2.38 -14.55 -6.38
C ARG A 74 3.37 -13.44 -6.03
N GLY A 75 4.35 -13.21 -6.91
CA GLY A 75 5.33 -12.12 -6.77
C GLY A 75 6.50 -12.43 -5.85
N ALA A 76 6.81 -13.71 -5.60
CA ALA A 76 8.01 -14.10 -4.85
C ALA A 76 9.31 -13.56 -5.51
N ALA A 77 9.36 -13.56 -6.85
CA ALA A 77 10.46 -12.98 -7.61
C ALA A 77 10.60 -11.47 -7.39
N LEU A 78 9.48 -10.72 -7.35
CA LEU A 78 9.47 -9.29 -7.05
C LEU A 78 10.01 -9.01 -5.65
N GLY A 79 9.62 -9.82 -4.66
CA GLY A 79 10.18 -9.76 -3.30
C GLY A 79 11.70 -9.93 -3.27
N ARG A 80 12.24 -10.89 -4.03
CA ARG A 80 13.69 -11.08 -4.16
C ARG A 80 14.38 -9.91 -4.87
N ALA A 81 13.81 -9.42 -5.97
CA ALA A 81 14.33 -8.27 -6.70
C ALA A 81 14.39 -7.02 -5.80
N PHE A 82 13.36 -6.80 -4.99
CA PHE A 82 13.34 -5.72 -4.01
C PHE A 82 14.42 -5.90 -2.92
N SER A 83 14.61 -7.12 -2.41
CA SER A 83 15.70 -7.41 -1.45
C SER A 83 17.08 -7.10 -2.04
N LEU A 84 17.33 -7.48 -3.30
CA LEU A 84 18.57 -7.14 -4.00
C LEU A 84 18.73 -5.63 -4.20
N LEU A 85 17.66 -4.94 -4.56
CA LEU A 85 17.66 -3.48 -4.67
C LEU A 85 18.07 -2.82 -3.35
N LYS A 86 17.48 -3.23 -2.22
CA LYS A 86 17.84 -2.72 -0.89
C LYS A 86 19.34 -2.86 -0.61
N THR A 87 19.90 -4.05 -0.85
CA THR A 87 21.33 -4.30 -0.67
C THR A 87 22.17 -3.41 -1.58
N ARG A 88 21.76 -3.23 -2.85
CA ARG A 88 22.47 -2.39 -3.82
C ARG A 88 22.50 -0.92 -3.41
N VAL A 89 21.42 -0.40 -2.83
CA VAL A 89 21.35 1.00 -2.35
C VAL A 89 21.94 1.18 -0.94
N GLY A 90 22.58 0.15 -0.38
CA GLY A 90 23.25 0.23 0.92
C GLY A 90 22.32 0.19 2.13
N LEU A 91 21.06 -0.25 1.97
CA LEU A 91 20.16 -0.41 3.11
C LEU A 91 20.56 -1.64 3.94
N PRO A 92 20.52 -1.54 5.29
CA PRO A 92 20.83 -2.65 6.18
C PRO A 92 19.93 -3.87 5.96
N ALA A 93 20.43 -5.06 6.31
CA ALA A 93 19.75 -6.34 6.05
C ALA A 93 18.44 -6.50 6.86
N GLU A 94 18.37 -5.88 8.04
CA GLU A 94 17.20 -5.83 8.91
C GLU A 94 16.04 -5.01 8.33
N ILE A 95 16.31 -4.14 7.35
CA ILE A 95 15.26 -3.41 6.65
C ILE A 95 14.53 -4.37 5.72
N THR A 96 13.31 -4.73 6.07
CA THR A 96 12.44 -5.59 5.26
C THR A 96 11.47 -4.76 4.44
N PHE A 97 10.69 -5.41 3.57
CA PHE A 97 9.57 -4.73 2.90
C PHE A 97 8.56 -4.18 3.92
N HIS A 98 8.39 -4.84 5.07
CA HIS A 98 7.47 -4.37 6.12
C HIS A 98 7.97 -3.09 6.81
N SER A 99 9.29 -2.89 6.87
CA SER A 99 9.89 -1.67 7.43
C SER A 99 9.39 -0.40 6.75
N PHE A 100 9.13 -0.42 5.45
CA PHE A 100 8.56 0.73 4.72
C PHE A 100 7.15 1.09 5.21
N ARG A 101 6.33 0.07 5.54
CA ARG A 101 5.00 0.30 6.12
C ARG A 101 5.11 0.91 7.52
N HIS A 102 6.09 0.50 8.32
CA HIS A 102 6.37 1.15 9.60
C HIS A 102 6.78 2.61 9.40
N THR A 103 7.64 2.90 8.42
CA THR A 103 8.02 4.29 8.08
C THR A 103 6.79 5.14 7.74
N VAL A 104 5.85 4.63 6.93
CA VAL A 104 4.59 5.33 6.62
C VAL A 104 3.80 5.61 7.91
N SER A 105 3.65 4.61 8.79
CA SER A 105 2.97 4.79 10.08
C SER A 105 3.61 5.90 10.92
N THR A 106 4.94 5.85 11.08
CA THR A 106 5.69 6.84 11.86
C THR A 106 5.55 8.24 11.26
N GLN A 107 5.69 8.39 9.93
CA GLN A 107 5.52 9.69 9.30
C GLN A 107 4.12 10.27 9.53
N LEU A 108 3.07 9.49 9.28
CA LEU A 108 1.70 9.96 9.44
C LEU A 108 1.38 10.37 10.89
N ARG A 109 1.88 9.62 11.88
CA ARG A 109 1.72 9.94 13.30
C ARG A 109 2.45 11.22 13.71
N ASN A 110 3.47 11.64 12.96
CA ASN A 110 4.25 12.85 13.21
C ASN A 110 3.93 14.01 12.24
N ALA A 111 3.10 13.80 11.21
CA ALA A 111 2.93 14.77 10.13
C ALA A 111 2.05 15.97 10.51
N ASN A 112 0.91 15.72 11.16
CA ASN A 112 -0.05 16.76 11.51
C ASN A 112 -0.97 16.31 12.65
N ALA A 113 -1.22 17.18 13.64
CA ALA A 113 -2.12 16.91 14.75
C ALA A 113 -3.59 16.64 14.33
N ASN A 114 -4.00 17.10 13.15
CA ASN A 114 -5.35 16.89 12.60
C ASN A 114 -5.54 15.49 11.99
N ILE A 115 -4.47 14.69 11.82
CA ILE A 115 -4.58 13.32 11.33
C ILE A 115 -4.90 12.40 12.51
N ARG A 116 -6.10 11.84 12.50
CA ARG A 116 -6.57 10.95 13.57
C ARG A 116 -5.92 9.57 13.43
N GLU A 117 -5.55 8.96 14.56
CA GLU A 117 -4.95 7.61 14.58
C GLU A 117 -5.82 6.58 13.87
N VAL A 118 -7.15 6.66 14.04
CA VAL A 118 -8.11 5.76 13.35
C VAL A 118 -8.03 5.85 11.81
N TRP A 119 -7.64 6.99 11.25
CA TRP A 119 -7.43 7.14 9.80
C TRP A 119 -6.15 6.45 9.35
N ILE A 120 -5.08 6.57 10.13
CA ILE A 120 -3.80 5.90 9.89
C ILE A 120 -3.97 4.39 9.98
N ASP A 121 -4.63 3.90 11.03
CA ASP A 121 -4.88 2.47 11.22
C ASP A 121 -5.76 1.92 10.09
N ARG A 122 -6.81 2.65 9.68
CA ARG A 122 -7.63 2.25 8.54
C ARG A 122 -6.83 2.18 7.24
N LEU A 123 -5.93 3.13 6.97
CA LEU A 123 -5.10 3.17 5.76
C LEU A 123 -4.11 2.01 5.73
N LEU A 124 -3.49 1.73 6.86
CA LEU A 124 -2.54 0.62 7.00
C LEU A 124 -3.26 -0.73 7.04
N GLY A 125 -4.53 -0.80 7.46
CA GLY A 125 -5.23 -2.06 7.70
C GLY A 125 -4.83 -2.69 9.02
N HIS A 126 -4.67 -1.85 10.06
CA HIS A 126 -4.61 -2.28 11.44
C HIS A 126 -6.02 -2.30 12.02
N GLU A 127 -6.28 -3.21 12.95
CA GLU A 127 -7.43 -3.02 13.83
C GLU A 127 -7.20 -1.76 14.65
N ALA A 128 -8.24 -0.96 14.82
CA ALA A 128 -8.15 0.26 15.61
C ALA A 128 -7.63 -0.07 17.02
N SER A 129 -6.47 0.49 17.36
CA SER A 129 -5.80 0.29 18.66
C SER A 129 -6.69 0.75 19.83
N HIS A 130 -7.49 1.78 19.60
CA HIS A 130 -8.48 2.31 20.55
C HIS A 130 -9.91 2.12 20.04
N LYS A 131 -10.48 0.95 20.30
CA LYS A 131 -11.92 0.68 20.15
C LYS A 131 -12.70 1.40 21.26
N SER A 132 -12.76 2.73 21.22
CA SER A 132 -13.77 3.42 22.04
C SER A 132 -15.15 2.98 21.55
N GLN A 133 -16.10 2.75 22.46
CA GLN A 133 -17.48 2.37 22.11
C GLN A 133 -18.04 3.33 21.04
N GLY A 134 -17.70 4.63 21.12
CA GLY A 134 -18.10 5.62 20.12
C GLY A 134 -17.54 5.38 18.70
N THR A 135 -16.31 4.87 18.57
CA THR A 135 -15.66 4.60 17.28
C THR A 135 -16.20 3.32 16.65
N THR A 136 -16.47 2.28 17.44
CA THR A 136 -17.03 1.01 16.97
C THR A 136 -18.53 1.11 16.65
N THR A 137 -19.26 1.99 17.33
CA THR A 137 -20.72 2.09 17.21
C THR A 137 -21.19 3.18 16.22
N TYR A 138 -20.44 4.29 16.05
CA TYR A 138 -20.92 5.44 15.24
C TYR A 138 -20.05 5.82 14.04
N LEU A 139 -18.87 5.22 13.88
CA LEU A 139 -17.97 5.52 12.76
C LEU A 139 -18.15 4.46 11.66
N THR A 140 -19.28 4.53 10.95
CA THR A 140 -19.69 3.54 9.92
C THR A 140 -18.73 3.48 8.74
N SER A 141 -18.11 4.61 8.36
CA SER A 141 -17.02 4.66 7.40
C SER A 141 -16.21 5.95 7.55
N ILE A 142 -14.90 5.88 7.25
CA ILE A 142 -14.06 7.08 7.12
C ILE A 142 -14.20 7.56 5.68
N SER A 143 -14.50 8.86 5.49
CA SER A 143 -14.63 9.43 4.14
C SER A 143 -13.32 9.27 3.35
N THR A 144 -13.44 9.00 2.06
CA THR A 144 -12.30 8.89 1.15
C THR A 144 -11.50 10.19 1.08
N THR A 145 -12.13 11.35 1.30
CA THR A 145 -11.46 12.66 1.41
C THR A 145 -10.49 12.70 2.59
N ASN A 146 -10.90 12.24 3.77
CA ASN A 146 -10.02 12.22 4.96
C ASN A 146 -8.86 11.24 4.77
N LEU A 147 -9.13 10.07 4.17
CA LEU A 147 -8.08 9.12 3.82
C LEU A 147 -7.11 9.71 2.79
N ARG A 148 -7.61 10.47 1.80
CA ARG A 148 -6.77 11.12 0.80
C ARG A 148 -5.89 12.18 1.43
N GLN A 149 -6.44 13.05 2.27
CA GLN A 149 -5.66 14.02 3.04
C GLN A 149 -4.58 13.33 3.88
N THR A 150 -4.91 12.20 4.50
CA THR A 150 -3.94 11.41 5.28
C THR A 150 -2.82 10.88 4.38
N VAL A 151 -3.14 10.24 3.24
CA VAL A 151 -2.13 9.74 2.30
C VAL A 151 -1.21 10.86 1.79
N GLU A 152 -1.77 12.02 1.43
CA GLU A 152 -0.99 13.16 0.89
C GLU A 152 -0.13 13.86 1.95
N ALA A 153 -0.31 13.56 3.24
CA ALA A 153 0.57 14.06 4.30
C ALA A 153 1.91 13.29 4.37
N ILE A 154 2.03 12.17 3.66
CA ILE A 154 3.30 11.45 3.54
C ILE A 154 4.25 12.29 2.69
N SER A 155 5.43 12.56 3.20
CA SER A 155 6.43 13.35 2.48
C SER A 155 7.80 12.73 2.62
N TYR A 156 8.43 12.46 1.49
CA TYR A 156 9.81 12.01 1.42
C TYR A 156 10.64 13.15 0.82
N PRO A 157 11.54 13.77 1.59
CA PRO A 157 12.51 14.71 1.04
C PRO A 157 13.22 14.08 -0.16
N THR A 158 13.33 14.81 -1.26
CA THR A 158 14.06 14.38 -2.47
C THR A 158 15.53 14.04 -2.15
N GLU A 159 16.06 14.64 -1.09
CA GLU A 159 17.41 14.36 -0.58
C GLU A 159 17.56 12.90 -0.13
N ASN A 160 16.49 12.24 0.32
CA ASN A 160 16.51 10.83 0.73
C ASN A 160 16.72 9.86 -0.44
N PHE A 161 16.64 10.36 -1.69
CA PHE A 161 16.88 9.59 -2.91
C PHE A 161 18.17 10.00 -3.62
N ARG A 162 18.99 10.90 -3.03
CA ARG A 162 20.31 11.23 -3.59
C ARG A 162 21.17 9.97 -3.68
N GLY A 163 21.69 9.68 -4.87
CA GLY A 163 22.53 8.50 -5.15
C GLY A 163 21.78 7.26 -5.61
N VAL A 164 20.43 7.25 -5.59
CA VAL A 164 19.64 6.17 -6.18
C VAL A 164 19.40 6.48 -7.66
N ASN A 165 20.20 5.88 -8.54
CA ASN A 165 20.01 6.02 -9.98
C ASN A 165 18.90 5.06 -10.45
N PHE A 166 17.71 5.60 -10.71
CA PHE A 166 16.57 4.83 -11.25
C PHE A 166 16.65 4.60 -12.76
N LYS A 167 17.74 5.00 -13.43
CA LYS A 167 17.95 4.69 -14.85
C LYS A 167 18.39 3.24 -15.01
N ASN A 168 17.51 2.44 -15.64
CA ASN A 168 17.89 1.38 -16.56
C ASN A 168 17.29 1.73 -17.92
#